data_AF-A0A1D6EZI3-F1
#
_entry.id   AF-A0A1D6EZI3-F1
#
_cell.length_a   1.000
_cell.length_b   1.000
_cell.length_c   1.000
_cell.angle_alpha   90.00
_cell.angle_beta   90.00
_cell.angle_gamma   90.00
#
_symmetry.space_group_name_H-M   'P 1'
#
loop_
_entity.id
_entity.type
_entity.pdbx_description
1 polymer ?
#
loop_
_entity_poly.entity_id
_entity_poly.type
_entity_poly.pdbx_seq_one_letter_code
_entity_poly.pdbx_strand_id
1 'polypeptide(L)' 'MGHAGAIVAGGKGTAQDKIKALREAGVTVVESPAKIGSTMFEIFKQRGMVE' A
#
# COMPACT_ATOMS: atom_id res chain seq x y z
N MET A 1 8.57 -2.54 15.56
CA MET A 1 8.43 -3.89 14.98
C MET A 1 8.36 -4.92 16.11
N GLY A 2 7.17 -5.23 16.62
CA GLY A 2 6.98 -6.17 17.75
C GLY A 2 6.39 -7.53 17.35
N HIS A 3 5.92 -7.66 16.10
CA HIS A 3 5.44 -8.93 15.56
C HIS A 3 6.63 -9.76 15.05
N ALA A 4 6.68 -11.06 15.36
CA ALA A 4 7.85 -11.92 15.06
C ALA A 4 8.27 -11.90 13.59
N GLY A 5 7.31 -11.84 12.65
CA GLY A 5 7.57 -11.78 11.21
C GLY A 5 7.84 -10.38 10.65
N ALA A 6 7.73 -9.33 11.46
CA ALA A 6 7.99 -7.96 11.02
C ALA A 6 9.50 -7.67 11.12
N ILE A 7 10.29 -8.28 10.24
CA ILE A 7 11.76 -8.21 10.24
C ILE A 7 12.31 -7.95 8.84
N VAL A 8 13.36 -7.12 8.76
CA VAL A 8 14.23 -6.99 7.58
C VAL A 8 15.50 -7.79 7.89
N ALA A 9 15.78 -8.82 7.09
CA ALA A 9 16.91 -9.72 7.30
C ALA A 9 17.61 -10.02 5.98
N GLY A 10 18.95 -10.05 5.99
CA GLY A 10 19.75 -10.29 4.79
C GLY A 10 19.47 -9.30 3.65
N GLY A 11 19.14 -8.04 3.99
CA GLY A 11 18.78 -7.00 3.01
C GLY A 11 17.40 -7.17 2.35
N LYS A 12 16.59 -8.14 2.77
CA LYS A 12 15.27 -8.42 2.20
C LYS A 12 14.14 -8.06 3.17
N GLY A 13 12.99 -7.72 2.59
CA GLY A 13 11.75 -7.51 3.34
C GLY A 13 11.49 -6.05 3.73
N THR A 14 12.19 -5.10 3.11
CA THR A 14 11.95 -3.68 3.39
C THR A 14 10.55 -3.26 2.95
N ALA A 15 10.04 -2.17 3.52
CA ALA A 15 8.78 -1.59 3.08
C ALA A 15 8.87 -1.12 1.61
N GLN A 16 10.01 -0.56 1.21
CA GLN A 16 10.22 -0.05 -0.15
C GLN A 16 10.14 -1.14 -1.22
N ASP A 17 10.70 -2.33 -0.95
CA ASP A 17 10.60 -3.47 -1.87
C ASP A 17 9.14 -3.82 -2.15
N LYS A 18 8.31 -3.84 -1.10
CA LYS A 18 6.88 -4.18 -1.19
C LYS A 18 6.09 -3.08 -1.88
N ILE A 19 6.35 -1.82 -1.55
CA ILE A 19 5.71 -0.65 -2.18
C ILE A 19 6.00 -0.65 -3.69
N LYS A 20 7.26 -0.88 -4.10
CA LYS A 20 7.66 -0.98 -5.50
C LYS A 20 6.92 -2.10 -6.22
N ALA A 21 6.94 -3.32 -5.68
CA ALA A 21 6.27 -4.47 -6.28
C ALA A 21 4.75 -4.26 -6.45
N LEU A 22 4.09 -3.68 -5.45
CA LEU A 22 2.66 -3.36 -5.53
C LEU A 22 2.36 -2.30 -6.60
N ARG A 23 3.15 -1.24 -6.67
CA ARG A 23 3.02 -0.21 -7.71
C ARG A 23 3.24 -0.78 -9.11
N GLU A 24 4.23 -1.64 -9.29
CA GLU A 24 4.50 -2.33 -10.56
C GLU A 24 3.33 -3.24 -10.98
N ALA A 25 2.62 -3.83 -10.01
CA ALA A 25 1.40 -4.59 -10.25
C ALA A 25 0.14 -3.71 -10.49
N GLY A 26 0.27 -2.38 -10.50
CA GLY A 26 -0.85 -1.45 -10.70
C GLY A 26 -1.68 -1.17 -9.45
N VAL A 27 -1.20 -1.55 -8.26
CA VAL A 27 -1.87 -1.24 -6.98
C VAL A 27 -1.60 0.22 -6.60
N THR A 28 -2.65 0.94 -6.21
CA THR A 28 -2.49 2.27 -5.61
C THR A 28 -1.98 2.13 -4.17
N VAL A 29 -0.77 2.62 -3.93
CA VAL A 29 -0.13 2.59 -2.60
C VAL A 29 -0.05 4.00 -2.03
N VAL A 30 -0.58 4.20 -0.82
CA VAL A 30 -0.55 5.47 -0.09
C VAL A 30 0.59 5.50 0.93
N GLU A 31 1.22 6.67 1.09
CA GLU A 31 2.35 6.88 2.02
C GLU A 31 1.92 7.06 3.48
N SER A 32 0.63 7.30 3.74
CA SER A 32 0.09 7.49 5.08
C SER A 32 -1.12 6.59 5.29
N PRO A 33 -1.19 5.85 6.40
CA PRO A 33 -2.37 5.07 6.76
C PRO A 33 -3.65 5.92 6.83
N ALA A 34 -3.53 7.20 7.20
CA ALA A 34 -4.66 8.12 7.28
C ALA A 34 -5.32 8.40 5.91
N LYS A 35 -4.63 8.12 4.80
CA LYS A 35 -5.14 8.34 3.44
C LYS A 35 -5.83 7.10 2.85
N ILE A 36 -5.81 5.95 3.52
CA ILE A 36 -6.36 4.70 2.96
C ILE A 36 -7.84 4.88 2.58
N GLY A 37 -8.66 5.40 3.49
CA GLY A 37 -10.09 5.57 3.25
C GLY A 37 -10.41 6.57 2.14
N SER A 38 -9.80 7.75 2.17
CA SER A 38 -10.05 8.79 1.16
C SER A 38 -9.55 8.36 -0.22
N THR A 39 -8.36 7.77 -0.34
CA THR A 39 -7.86 7.27 -1.63
C THR A 39 -8.73 6.14 -2.19
N MET A 40 -9.22 5.23 -1.36
CA MET A 40 -10.14 4.18 -1.79
C MET A 40 -11.44 4.78 -2.36
N PHE A 41 -12.03 5.75 -1.65
CA PHE A 41 -13.24 6.43 -2.11
C PHE A 41 -13.04 7.13 -3.45
N GLU A 42 -11.93 7.85 -3.63
CA GLU A 42 -11.60 8.50 -4.90
C GLU A 42 -11.45 7.49 -6.05
N ILE A 43 -10.81 6.35 -5.82
CA ILE A 43 -10.70 5.28 -6.84
C ILE A 43 -12.07 4.73 -7.20
N PHE A 44 -12.96 4.55 -6.22
CA PHE A 44 -14.32 4.05 -6.47
C PHE A 44 -15.11 5.06 -7.31
N LYS A 45 -14.98 6.36 -7.00
CA LYS A 45 -15.61 7.44 -7.76
C LYS A 45 -15.11 7.47 -9.21
N GLN A 46 -13.78 7.38 -9.42
CA GLN A 46 -13.18 7.30 -10.76
C GLN A 46 -13.68 6.09 -11.57
N ARG A 47 -14.05 5.00 -10.89
CA ARG A 47 -14.59 3.79 -11.50
C ARG A 47 -16.12 3.78 -11.60
N GLY A 48 -16.81 4.85 -11.19
CA GLY A 48 -18.27 4.91 -11.18
C GLY A 48 -18.94 3.92 -10.22
N MET A 49 -18.24 3.52 -9.14
CA MET A 49 -18.72 2.55 -8.15
C MET A 49 -19.45 3.21 -6.97
N VAL A 50 -19.36 4.53 -6.85
CA VAL A 50 -20.03 5.37 -5.84
C VAL A 50 -20.43 6.70 -6.50
N GLU A 51 -21.46 7.35 -5.94
CA GLU A 51 -21.98 8.67 -6.36
C GLU A 51 -21.03 9.83 -6.01
#